data_AF-A0A2L0N8B4-F1
#
_entry.id   AF-A0A2L0N8B4-F1
#
_cell.length_a   1.000
_cell.length_b   1.000
_cell.length_c   1.000
_cell.angle_alpha   90.00
_cell.angle_beta   90.00
_cell.angle_gamma   90.00
#
_symmetry.space_group_name_H-M   'P 1'
#
loop_
_entity.id
_entity.type
_entity.pdbx_description
1 polymer ?
#
loop_
_entity_poly.entity_id
_entity_poly.type
_entity_poly.pdbx_seq_one_letter_code
_entity_poly.pdbx_strand_id
1 'polypeptide(L)'
;MSALHRQGAAHAYTALLEEAATLLLPQDTAHLTGLLARGGPPDASLLLARGAARSTPAQAAGTLAELRQAGLAAEAAELFHALWSYPVAALPALLAALERAGQHADGATLLWEWGSAPTAELAALATALERGGRSGDARALLRQAAGRPTADLAALAGSLPAPLPAALLHDLAALRPPDELVGLAAALEPHRELYGALLAALTADEVRHRSTLAALRTAGLPTTQAAPPRSRWGRR
;
A
#
# COMPACT_ATOMS: atom_id res chain seq x y z
N MET A 1 13.68 44.87 9.24
CA MET A 1 12.67 44.00 9.90
C MET A 1 11.58 43.45 8.95
N SER A 2 11.82 43.26 7.63
CA SER A 2 10.69 43.15 6.68
C SER A 2 10.41 41.75 6.09
N ALA A 3 11.41 40.89 5.87
CA ALA A 3 11.19 39.58 5.24
C ALA A 3 11.15 38.41 6.24
N LEU A 4 12.09 38.36 7.18
CA LEU A 4 12.19 37.29 8.20
C LEU A 4 10.96 37.23 9.12
N HIS A 5 10.39 38.38 9.49
CA HIS A 5 9.16 38.42 10.29
C HIS A 5 7.92 37.95 9.51
N ARG A 6 7.80 38.29 8.22
CA ARG A 6 6.70 37.78 7.37
C ARG A 6 6.80 36.28 7.17
N GLN A 7 8.01 35.76 6.99
CA GLN A 7 8.23 34.32 6.86
C GLN A 7 7.95 33.58 8.16
N GLY A 8 8.37 34.13 9.31
CA GLY A 8 8.03 33.58 10.63
C GLY A 8 6.52 33.59 10.91
N ALA A 9 5.81 34.66 10.54
CA ALA A 9 4.37 34.75 10.70
C ALA A 9 3.61 33.76 9.80
N ALA A 10 4.06 33.56 8.55
CA ALA A 10 3.48 32.57 7.64
C ALA A 10 3.64 31.14 8.16
N HIS A 11 4.82 30.78 8.68
CA HIS A 11 5.05 29.46 9.28
C HIS A 11 4.19 29.25 10.54
N ALA A 12 4.09 30.26 11.41
CA ALA A 12 3.25 30.19 12.61
C ALA A 12 1.75 30.06 12.25
N TYR A 13 1.31 30.75 11.22
CA TYR A 13 -0.04 30.65 10.69
C TYR A 13 -0.36 29.25 10.14
N THR A 14 0.53 28.70 9.32
CA THR A 14 0.39 27.34 8.79
C THR A 14 0.33 26.34 9.94
N ALA A 15 1.27 26.39 10.89
CA ALA A 15 1.31 25.49 12.03
C ALA A 15 0.02 25.54 12.87
N LEU A 16 -0.58 26.72 13.04
CA LEU A 16 -1.81 26.89 13.80
C LEU A 16 -3.02 26.25 13.10
N LEU A 17 -3.18 26.46 11.78
CA LEU A 17 -4.24 25.79 11.01
C LEU A 17 -4.04 24.28 11.01
N GLU A 18 -2.79 23.87 10.90
CA GLU A 18 -2.39 22.48 10.91
C GLU A 18 -2.70 21.78 12.23
N GLU A 19 -2.46 22.45 13.36
CA GLU A 19 -2.82 21.97 14.68
C GLU A 19 -4.34 21.96 14.88
N ALA A 20 -5.03 23.05 14.49
CA ALA A 20 -6.49 23.14 14.58
C ALA A 20 -7.18 21.99 13.86
N ALA A 21 -6.72 21.61 12.66
CA ALA A 21 -7.27 20.49 11.90
C ALA A 21 -7.19 19.14 12.62
N THR A 22 -6.25 18.97 13.56
CA THR A 22 -6.12 17.73 14.35
C THR A 22 -7.01 17.69 15.59
N LEU A 23 -7.40 18.87 16.09
CA LEU A 23 -8.18 19.04 17.32
C LEU A 23 -9.68 19.14 17.06
N LEU A 24 -10.07 19.65 15.89
CA LEU A 24 -11.48 19.85 15.53
C LEU A 24 -12.17 18.54 15.14
N LEU A 25 -13.48 18.50 15.37
CA LEU A 25 -14.33 17.44 14.83
C LEU A 25 -14.50 17.63 13.31
N PRO A 26 -14.74 16.56 12.54
CA PRO A 26 -14.92 16.63 11.10
C PRO A 26 -15.85 17.75 10.61
N GLN A 27 -17.04 17.88 11.21
CA GLN A 27 -18.03 18.89 10.83
C GLN A 27 -17.57 20.31 11.16
N ASP A 28 -16.82 20.49 12.25
CA ASP A 28 -16.30 21.79 12.67
C ASP A 28 -15.14 22.21 11.76
N THR A 29 -14.28 21.25 11.39
CA THR A 29 -13.22 21.46 10.39
C THR A 29 -13.82 21.87 9.05
N ALA A 30 -14.84 21.17 8.55
CA ALA A 30 -15.50 21.51 7.29
C ALA A 30 -16.21 22.87 7.35
N HIS A 31 -16.87 23.17 8.48
CA HIS A 31 -17.51 24.46 8.69
C HIS A 31 -16.50 25.62 8.67
N LEU A 32 -15.42 25.51 9.42
CA LEU A 32 -14.35 26.51 9.46
C LEU A 32 -13.67 26.64 8.10
N THR A 33 -13.42 25.53 7.42
CA THR A 33 -12.88 25.52 6.05
C THR A 33 -13.77 26.33 5.11
N GLY A 34 -15.09 26.15 5.17
CA GLY A 34 -16.03 26.92 4.36
C GLY A 34 -16.06 28.41 4.71
N LEU A 35 -15.88 28.79 5.98
CA LEU A 35 -15.73 30.20 6.37
C LEU A 35 -14.45 30.81 5.79
N LEU A 36 -13.33 30.09 5.88
CA LEU A 36 -12.04 30.52 5.33
C LEU A 36 -12.08 30.62 3.80
N ALA A 37 -12.78 29.71 3.11
CA ALA A 37 -12.90 29.75 1.66
C ALA A 37 -13.66 31.00 1.16
N ARG A 38 -14.59 31.54 1.97
CA ARG A 38 -15.41 32.71 1.58
C ARG A 38 -14.80 34.07 1.95
N GLY A 39 -13.97 34.12 2.99
CA GLY A 39 -13.46 35.40 3.50
C GLY A 39 -12.19 35.30 4.33
N GLY A 40 -11.52 34.15 4.32
CA GLY A 40 -10.25 33.94 4.97
C GLY A 40 -9.06 34.45 4.14
N PRO A 41 -7.85 34.38 4.71
CA PRO A 41 -6.63 34.60 3.95
C PRO A 41 -6.51 33.64 2.75
N PRO A 42 -5.73 33.99 1.71
CA PRO A 42 -5.42 33.07 0.63
C PRO A 42 -4.88 31.74 1.16
N ASP A 43 -5.31 30.63 0.55
CA ASP A 43 -4.92 29.25 0.86
C ASP A 43 -5.29 28.74 2.27
N ALA A 44 -5.91 29.56 3.11
CA ALA A 44 -6.30 29.21 4.47
C ALA A 44 -7.17 27.96 4.54
N SER A 45 -8.18 27.86 3.65
CA SER A 45 -9.10 26.72 3.58
C SER A 45 -8.36 25.45 3.15
N LEU A 46 -7.46 25.56 2.17
CA LEU A 46 -6.65 24.46 1.67
C LEU A 46 -5.67 23.95 2.76
N LEU A 47 -4.99 24.86 3.47
CA LEU A 47 -4.07 24.50 4.55
C LEU A 47 -4.77 23.81 5.72
N LEU A 48 -5.95 24.29 6.11
CA LEU A 48 -6.75 23.66 7.15
C LEU A 48 -7.21 22.25 6.72
N ALA A 49 -7.72 22.13 5.49
CA ALA A 49 -8.17 20.85 4.94
C ALA A 49 -7.01 19.85 4.83
N ARG A 50 -5.87 20.27 4.26
CA ARG A 50 -4.63 19.47 4.19
C ARG A 50 -4.20 18.99 5.57
N GLY A 51 -4.30 19.85 6.58
CA GLY A 51 -3.88 19.55 7.94
C GLY A 51 -4.63 18.39 8.58
N ALA A 52 -5.86 18.11 8.14
CA ALA A 52 -6.63 16.97 8.64
C ALA A 52 -5.98 15.62 8.30
N ALA A 53 -5.07 15.55 7.32
CA ALA A 53 -4.28 14.36 7.03
C ALA A 53 -3.30 13.98 8.16
N ARG A 54 -3.06 14.84 9.15
CA ARG A 54 -2.29 14.50 10.37
C ARG A 54 -3.17 14.00 11.52
N SER A 55 -4.48 14.06 11.37
CA SER A 55 -5.42 13.60 12.40
C SER A 55 -5.53 12.07 12.41
N THR A 56 -6.33 11.54 13.34
CA THR A 56 -6.61 10.10 13.38
C THR A 56 -7.30 9.63 12.10
N PRO A 57 -7.22 8.33 11.75
CA PRO A 57 -7.84 7.81 10.52
C PRO A 57 -9.34 8.11 10.42
N ALA A 58 -10.06 8.05 11.55
CA ALA A 58 -11.47 8.37 11.62
C ALA A 58 -11.76 9.85 11.39
N GLN A 59 -10.98 10.75 11.98
CA GLN A 59 -11.13 12.19 11.77
C GLN A 59 -10.80 12.60 10.34
N ALA A 60 -9.74 12.05 9.74
CA ALA A 60 -9.35 12.35 8.37
C ALA A 60 -10.43 11.91 7.37
N ALA A 61 -10.92 10.67 7.48
CA ALA A 61 -11.99 10.15 6.63
C ALA A 61 -13.32 10.90 6.83
N GLY A 62 -13.68 11.21 8.08
CA GLY A 62 -14.86 12.02 8.38
C GLY A 62 -14.76 13.42 7.78
N THR A 63 -13.62 14.09 7.94
CA THR A 63 -13.41 15.45 7.39
C THR A 63 -13.52 15.44 5.88
N LEU A 64 -12.94 14.45 5.20
CA LEU A 64 -13.08 14.30 3.76
C LEU A 64 -14.55 14.16 3.33
N ALA A 65 -15.34 13.39 4.08
CA ALA A 65 -16.77 13.24 3.81
C ALA A 65 -17.55 14.55 4.01
N GLU A 66 -17.31 15.26 5.11
CA GLU A 66 -17.94 16.55 5.42
C GLU A 66 -17.60 17.62 4.37
N LEU A 67 -16.33 17.72 3.96
CA LEU A 67 -15.91 18.64 2.90
C LEU A 67 -16.65 18.36 1.57
N ARG A 68 -16.81 17.09 1.20
CA ARG A 68 -17.55 16.70 0.00
C ARG A 68 -19.04 17.03 0.11
N GLN A 69 -19.65 16.75 1.26
CA GLN A 69 -21.06 17.08 1.51
C GLN A 69 -21.32 18.60 1.47
N ALA A 70 -20.36 19.39 1.94
CA ALA A 70 -20.40 20.85 1.91
C ALA A 70 -20.09 21.45 0.52
N GLY A 71 -19.74 20.65 -0.49
CA GLY A 71 -19.39 21.12 -1.83
C GLY A 71 -18.01 21.77 -1.94
N LEU A 72 -17.13 21.56 -0.95
CA LEU A 72 -15.77 22.12 -0.88
C LEU A 72 -14.79 21.21 -1.65
N ALA A 73 -14.95 21.15 -2.97
CA ALA A 73 -14.27 20.18 -3.83
C ALA A 73 -12.74 20.36 -3.88
N ALA A 74 -12.25 21.60 -3.89
CA ALA A 74 -10.81 21.86 -3.92
C ALA A 74 -10.13 21.44 -2.61
N GLU A 75 -10.76 21.76 -1.49
CA GLU A 75 -10.30 21.40 -0.15
C GLU A 75 -10.36 19.89 0.10
N ALA A 76 -11.43 19.22 -0.37
CA ALA A 76 -11.52 17.77 -0.34
C ALA A 76 -10.40 17.12 -1.16
N ALA A 77 -10.07 17.66 -2.34
CA ALA A 77 -8.98 17.17 -3.17
C ALA A 77 -7.60 17.37 -2.53
N GLU A 78 -7.38 18.51 -1.88
CA GLU A 78 -6.14 18.81 -1.15
C GLU A 78 -5.96 17.86 0.05
N LEU A 79 -7.01 17.63 0.84
CA LEU A 79 -6.98 16.62 1.90
C LEU A 79 -6.69 15.24 1.32
N PHE A 80 -7.37 14.84 0.25
CA PHE A 80 -7.14 13.52 -0.37
C PHE A 80 -5.69 13.33 -0.83
N HIS A 81 -5.08 14.32 -1.49
CA HIS A 81 -3.67 14.28 -1.88
C HIS A 81 -2.74 14.14 -0.67
N ALA A 82 -3.04 14.85 0.43
CA ALA A 82 -2.24 14.77 1.64
C ALA A 82 -2.26 13.37 2.28
N LEU A 83 -3.32 12.57 2.07
CA LEU A 83 -3.40 11.19 2.54
C LEU A 83 -2.41 10.23 1.84
N TRP A 84 -1.78 10.62 0.73
CA TRP A 84 -0.71 9.81 0.14
C TRP A 84 0.50 9.67 1.04
N SER A 85 0.77 10.68 1.88
CA SER A 85 1.86 10.67 2.86
C SER A 85 1.44 10.10 4.21
N TYR A 86 0.26 9.46 4.31
CA TYR A 86 -0.23 8.92 5.57
C TYR A 86 0.66 7.76 6.05
N PRO A 87 0.92 7.62 7.35
CA PRO A 87 1.80 6.57 7.85
C PRO A 87 1.31 5.17 7.44
N VAL A 88 2.21 4.36 6.86
CA VAL A 88 1.88 3.01 6.35
C VAL A 88 1.16 2.14 7.40
N ALA A 89 1.62 2.21 8.66
CA ALA A 89 1.02 1.45 9.76
C ALA A 89 -0.44 1.85 10.07
N ALA A 90 -0.86 3.05 9.69
CA ALA A 90 -2.20 3.57 9.92
C ALA A 90 -3.12 3.45 8.70
N LEU A 91 -2.59 3.12 7.51
CA LEU A 91 -3.38 2.96 6.28
C LEU A 91 -4.51 1.92 6.38
N PRO A 92 -4.35 0.73 7.00
CA PRO A 92 -5.48 -0.19 7.15
C PRO A 92 -6.67 0.42 7.91
N ALA A 93 -6.39 1.20 8.96
CA ALA A 93 -7.41 1.88 9.74
C ALA A 93 -8.04 3.05 8.96
N LEU A 94 -7.26 3.76 8.14
CA LEU A 94 -7.74 4.83 7.26
C LEU A 94 -8.69 4.29 6.21
N LEU A 95 -8.32 3.20 5.53
CA LEU A 95 -9.16 2.58 4.52
C LEU A 95 -10.50 2.10 5.11
N ALA A 96 -10.47 1.48 6.30
CA ALA A 96 -11.68 1.09 7.01
C ALA A 96 -12.53 2.32 7.44
N ALA A 97 -11.90 3.44 7.78
CA ALA A 97 -12.60 4.68 8.12
C ALA A 97 -13.24 5.32 6.88
N LEU A 98 -12.55 5.31 5.73
CA LEU A 98 -13.08 5.79 4.45
C LEU A 98 -14.30 4.96 4.03
N GLU A 99 -14.24 3.64 4.13
CA GLU A 99 -15.39 2.75 3.87
C GLU A 99 -16.60 3.11 4.76
N ARG A 100 -16.39 3.25 6.07
CA ARG A 100 -17.45 3.66 7.01
C ARG A 100 -18.01 5.05 6.70
N ALA A 101 -17.19 5.96 6.19
CA ALA A 101 -17.59 7.29 5.76
C ALA A 101 -18.17 7.33 4.33
N GLY A 102 -18.33 6.17 3.67
CA GLY A 102 -18.87 6.06 2.31
C GLY A 102 -17.87 6.36 1.19
N GLN A 103 -16.61 6.64 1.50
CA GLN A 103 -15.54 7.04 0.56
C GLN A 103 -14.78 5.86 -0.05
N HIS A 104 -15.52 4.86 -0.55
CA HIS A 104 -14.94 3.62 -1.09
C HIS A 104 -14.04 3.87 -2.31
N ALA A 105 -14.45 4.79 -3.20
CA ALA A 105 -13.67 5.16 -4.38
C ALA A 105 -12.31 5.77 -3.99
N ASP A 106 -12.31 6.65 -3.00
CA ASP A 106 -11.08 7.28 -2.49
C ASP A 106 -10.15 6.22 -1.88
N GLY A 107 -10.69 5.28 -1.10
CA GLY A 107 -9.91 4.16 -0.57
C GLY A 107 -9.26 3.30 -1.67
N ALA A 108 -10.01 3.00 -2.73
CA ALA A 108 -9.49 2.26 -3.88
C ALA A 108 -8.41 3.05 -4.64
N THR A 109 -8.59 4.35 -4.84
CA THR A 109 -7.59 5.22 -5.46
C THR A 109 -6.32 5.28 -4.62
N LEU A 110 -6.43 5.44 -3.30
CA LEU A 110 -5.25 5.41 -2.41
C LEU A 110 -4.46 4.11 -2.56
N LEU A 111 -5.11 2.95 -2.54
CA LEU A 111 -4.43 1.67 -2.73
C LEU A 111 -3.75 1.55 -4.10
N TRP A 112 -4.38 2.07 -5.14
CA TRP A 112 -3.81 2.08 -6.49
C TRP A 112 -2.53 2.91 -6.56
N GLU A 113 -2.52 4.12 -5.98
CA GLU A 113 -1.33 4.97 -5.91
C GLU A 113 -0.19 4.28 -5.16
N TRP A 114 -0.52 3.65 -4.02
CA TRP A 114 0.44 2.88 -3.23
C TRP A 114 0.99 1.66 -3.96
N GLY A 115 0.27 1.12 -4.95
CA GLY A 115 0.79 0.05 -5.82
C GLY A 115 2.00 0.47 -6.66
N SER A 116 2.25 1.77 -6.81
CA SER A 116 3.44 2.34 -7.46
C SER A 116 4.58 2.66 -6.49
N ALA A 117 4.40 2.48 -5.18
CA ALA A 117 5.41 2.80 -4.17
C ALA A 117 6.68 1.93 -4.30
N PRO A 118 7.86 2.41 -3.88
CA PRO A 118 9.09 1.62 -3.81
C PRO A 118 8.87 0.25 -3.13
N THR A 119 9.64 -0.77 -3.51
CA THR A 119 9.45 -2.16 -3.06
C THR A 119 9.37 -2.32 -1.54
N ALA A 120 10.23 -1.62 -0.79
CA ALA A 120 10.23 -1.68 0.67
C ALA A 120 8.93 -1.12 1.28
N GLU A 121 8.44 -0.01 0.73
CA GLU A 121 7.20 0.65 1.16
C GLU A 121 5.96 -0.18 0.79
N LEU A 122 5.94 -0.75 -0.42
CA LEU A 122 4.89 -1.68 -0.86
C LEU A 122 4.82 -2.91 0.05
N ALA A 123 5.97 -3.50 0.41
CA ALA A 123 6.05 -4.65 1.31
C ALA A 123 5.54 -4.32 2.71
N ALA A 124 5.91 -3.15 3.24
CA ALA A 124 5.44 -2.66 4.53
C ALA A 124 3.92 -2.48 4.53
N LEU A 125 3.35 -1.92 3.46
CA LEU A 125 1.89 -1.75 3.34
C LEU A 125 1.17 -3.09 3.21
N ALA A 126 1.61 -3.99 2.32
CA ALA A 126 0.99 -5.31 2.18
C ALA A 126 0.99 -6.07 3.52
N THR A 127 2.09 -5.96 4.27
CA THR A 127 2.21 -6.51 5.62
C THR A 127 1.25 -5.87 6.62
N ALA A 128 1.11 -4.54 6.60
CA ALA A 128 0.19 -3.81 7.48
C ALA A 128 -1.27 -4.18 7.18
N LEU A 129 -1.63 -4.31 5.90
CA LEU A 129 -2.96 -4.74 5.47
C LEU A 129 -3.28 -6.17 5.94
N GLU A 130 -2.35 -7.11 5.76
CA GLU A 130 -2.51 -8.50 6.22
C GLU A 130 -2.71 -8.57 7.74
N ARG A 131 -1.87 -7.86 8.52
CA ARG A 131 -2.01 -7.79 9.99
C ARG A 131 -3.30 -7.10 10.43
N GLY A 132 -3.81 -6.16 9.63
CA GLY A 132 -5.09 -5.50 9.83
C GLY A 132 -6.31 -6.33 9.40
N GLY A 133 -6.12 -7.59 8.98
CA GLY A 133 -7.21 -8.47 8.52
C GLY A 133 -7.74 -8.13 7.12
N ARG A 134 -7.02 -7.28 6.37
CA ARG A 134 -7.39 -6.84 5.02
C ARG A 134 -6.60 -7.60 3.94
N SER A 135 -6.61 -8.94 4.04
CA SER A 135 -5.87 -9.84 3.14
C SER A 135 -6.28 -9.70 1.67
N GLY A 136 -7.55 -9.35 1.40
CA GLY A 136 -8.04 -9.08 0.05
C GLY A 136 -7.32 -7.90 -0.60
N ASP A 137 -7.17 -6.80 0.15
CA ASP A 137 -6.46 -5.59 -0.31
C ASP A 137 -4.96 -5.84 -0.42
N ALA A 138 -4.37 -6.54 0.55
CA ALA A 138 -2.96 -6.94 0.47
C ALA A 138 -2.68 -7.73 -0.81
N ARG A 139 -3.55 -8.68 -1.16
CA ARG A 139 -3.42 -9.46 -2.38
C ARG A 139 -3.66 -8.62 -3.64
N ALA A 140 -4.64 -7.73 -3.65
CA ALA A 140 -4.89 -6.84 -4.78
C ALA A 140 -3.69 -5.92 -5.06
N LEU A 141 -3.12 -5.33 -4.00
CA LEU A 141 -1.92 -4.51 -4.05
C LEU A 141 -0.72 -5.30 -4.61
N LEU A 142 -0.48 -6.52 -4.13
CA LEU A 142 0.61 -7.37 -4.60
C LEU A 142 0.42 -7.84 -6.06
N ARG A 143 -0.82 -8.05 -6.51
CA ARG A 143 -1.09 -8.33 -7.94
C ARG A 143 -0.74 -7.15 -8.84
N GLN A 144 -0.95 -5.92 -8.39
CA GLN A 144 -0.55 -4.73 -9.17
C GLN A 144 0.97 -4.68 -9.37
N ALA A 145 1.75 -5.20 -8.42
CA ALA A 145 3.20 -5.30 -8.54
C ALA A 145 3.66 -6.31 -9.61
N ALA A 146 2.76 -7.14 -10.15
CA ALA A 146 3.11 -8.15 -11.15
C ALA A 146 3.73 -7.57 -12.43
N GLY A 147 3.62 -6.27 -12.72
CA GLY A 147 4.32 -5.63 -13.84
C GLY A 147 5.79 -5.26 -13.56
N ARG A 148 6.28 -5.42 -12.33
CA ARG A 148 7.63 -4.95 -11.94
C ARG A 148 8.75 -5.82 -12.52
N PRO A 149 9.98 -5.29 -12.64
CA PRO A 149 11.15 -6.08 -12.98
C PRO A 149 11.33 -7.30 -12.06
N THR A 150 11.88 -8.38 -12.61
CA THR A 150 12.08 -9.65 -11.87
C THR A 150 12.91 -9.48 -10.59
N ALA A 151 13.94 -8.63 -10.62
CA ALA A 151 14.77 -8.37 -9.44
C ALA A 151 13.95 -7.72 -8.31
N ASP A 152 13.06 -6.77 -8.65
CA ASP A 152 12.19 -6.11 -7.68
C ASP A 152 11.15 -7.07 -7.10
N LEU A 153 10.62 -7.99 -7.92
CA LEU A 153 9.68 -9.03 -7.48
C LEU A 153 10.35 -10.04 -6.53
N ALA A 154 11.60 -10.43 -6.80
CA ALA A 154 12.36 -11.30 -5.91
C ALA A 154 12.65 -10.61 -4.57
N ALA A 155 13.06 -9.33 -4.60
CA ALA A 155 13.26 -8.52 -3.41
C ALA A 155 11.96 -8.34 -2.61
N LEU A 156 10.84 -8.08 -3.30
CA LEU A 156 9.52 -7.97 -2.69
C LEU A 156 9.15 -9.27 -1.97
N ALA A 157 9.24 -10.42 -2.64
CA ALA A 157 8.95 -11.72 -2.05
C ALA A 157 9.82 -12.01 -0.81
N GLY A 158 11.11 -11.65 -0.83
CA GLY A 158 12.01 -11.82 0.31
C GLY A 158 11.75 -10.88 1.49
N SER A 159 11.13 -9.73 1.26
CA SER A 159 10.79 -8.75 2.30
C SER A 159 9.44 -8.99 2.99
N LEU A 160 8.59 -9.83 2.39
CA LEU A 160 7.24 -10.09 2.87
C LEU A 160 7.24 -11.20 3.95
N PRO A 161 6.48 -11.03 5.04
CA PRO A 161 6.24 -12.11 5.99
C PRO A 161 5.19 -13.09 5.48
N ALA A 162 5.28 -14.36 5.88
CA ALA A 162 4.24 -15.35 5.62
C ALA A 162 2.86 -14.84 6.12
N PRO A 163 1.77 -15.11 5.36
CA PRO A 163 1.67 -15.96 4.17
C PRO A 163 1.91 -15.24 2.82
N LEU A 164 2.24 -13.95 2.84
CA LEU A 164 2.21 -13.08 1.65
C LEU A 164 3.17 -13.49 0.51
N PRO A 165 4.42 -13.96 0.75
CA PRO A 165 5.31 -14.38 -0.34
C PRO A 165 4.70 -15.48 -1.20
N ALA A 166 4.09 -16.49 -0.57
CA ALA A 166 3.49 -17.60 -1.29
C ALA A 166 2.28 -17.15 -2.12
N ALA A 167 1.46 -16.25 -1.59
CA ALA A 167 0.34 -15.67 -2.31
C ALA A 167 0.80 -14.84 -3.53
N LEU A 168 1.84 -14.01 -3.36
CA LEU A 168 2.46 -13.26 -4.45
C LEU A 168 2.99 -14.21 -5.54
N LEU A 169 3.80 -15.19 -5.17
CA LEU A 169 4.43 -16.11 -6.12
C LEU A 169 3.39 -16.96 -6.86
N HIS A 170 2.28 -17.30 -6.21
CA HIS A 170 1.17 -17.97 -6.86
C HIS A 170 0.50 -17.09 -7.92
N ASP A 171 0.23 -15.82 -7.60
CA ASP A 171 -0.34 -14.88 -8.58
C ASP A 171 0.65 -14.61 -9.72
N LEU A 172 1.95 -14.48 -9.43
CA LEU A 172 2.99 -14.30 -10.47
C LEU A 172 3.07 -15.49 -11.42
N ALA A 173 2.98 -16.73 -10.93
CA ALA A 173 2.95 -17.92 -11.78
C ALA A 173 1.82 -17.87 -12.81
N ALA A 174 0.66 -17.30 -12.45
CA ALA A 174 -0.48 -17.16 -13.33
C ALA A 174 -0.37 -15.97 -14.31
N LEU A 175 0.29 -14.88 -13.90
CA LEU A 175 0.30 -13.59 -14.60
C LEU A 175 1.54 -13.36 -15.48
N ARG A 176 2.68 -13.98 -15.18
CA ARG A 176 3.95 -13.74 -15.88
C ARG A 176 4.21 -14.77 -16.99
N PRO A 177 4.87 -14.35 -18.08
CA PRO A 177 5.32 -15.26 -19.13
C PRO A 177 6.44 -16.21 -18.65
N PRO A 178 6.62 -17.37 -19.31
CA PRO A 178 7.57 -18.40 -18.87
C PRO A 178 9.02 -17.95 -18.72
N ASP A 179 9.54 -17.12 -19.61
CA ASP A 179 10.92 -16.63 -19.61
C ASP A 179 11.22 -15.76 -18.39
N GLU A 180 10.30 -14.87 -18.03
CA GLU A 180 10.42 -14.04 -16.83
C GLU A 180 10.28 -14.86 -15.55
N LEU A 181 9.43 -15.90 -15.56
CA LEU A 181 9.32 -16.86 -14.45
C LEU A 181 10.60 -17.67 -14.25
N VAL A 182 11.33 -18.01 -15.31
CA VAL A 182 12.65 -18.66 -15.20
C VAL A 182 13.66 -17.71 -14.57
N GLY A 183 13.68 -16.43 -14.99
CA GLY A 183 14.52 -15.42 -14.37
C GLY A 183 14.19 -15.22 -12.88
N LEU A 184 12.91 -15.21 -12.54
CA LEU A 184 12.45 -15.10 -11.14
C LEU A 184 12.88 -16.32 -10.33
N ALA A 185 12.68 -17.52 -10.88
CA ALA A 185 13.09 -18.76 -10.23
C ALA A 185 14.60 -18.80 -9.98
N ALA A 186 15.42 -18.33 -10.92
CA ALA A 186 16.87 -18.22 -10.75
C ALA A 186 17.25 -17.25 -9.61
N ALA A 187 16.58 -16.10 -9.51
CA ALA A 187 16.81 -15.14 -8.42
C ALA A 187 16.37 -15.68 -7.05
N LEU A 188 15.36 -16.56 -7.02
CA LEU A 188 14.82 -17.16 -5.80
C LEU A 188 15.53 -18.46 -5.38
N GLU A 189 16.30 -19.12 -6.25
CA GLU A 189 16.94 -20.41 -5.97
C GLU A 189 17.73 -20.45 -4.64
N PRO A 190 18.50 -19.42 -4.27
CA PRO A 190 19.20 -19.39 -2.98
C PRO A 190 18.25 -19.41 -1.77
N HIS A 191 17.00 -18.97 -1.94
CA HIS A 191 15.97 -18.87 -0.92
C HIS A 191 14.98 -20.03 -1.05
N ARG A 192 15.36 -21.20 -0.51
CA ARG A 192 14.66 -22.49 -0.70
C ARG A 192 13.15 -22.44 -0.45
N GLU A 193 12.70 -21.67 0.54
CA GLU A 193 11.27 -21.51 0.85
C GLU A 193 10.51 -20.75 -0.24
N LEU A 194 11.08 -19.65 -0.72
CA LEU A 194 10.48 -18.84 -1.79
C LEU A 194 10.50 -19.59 -3.12
N TYR A 195 11.63 -20.21 -3.45
CA TYR A 195 11.72 -21.08 -4.62
C TYR A 195 10.69 -22.22 -4.54
N GLY A 196 10.58 -22.87 -3.37
CA GLY A 196 9.59 -23.91 -3.11
C GLY A 196 8.15 -23.41 -3.29
N ALA A 197 7.83 -22.21 -2.83
CA ALA A 197 6.50 -21.61 -3.01
C ALA A 197 6.18 -21.33 -4.49
N LEU A 198 7.12 -20.80 -5.26
CA LEU A 198 6.96 -20.61 -6.71
C LEU A 198 6.76 -21.95 -7.42
N LEU A 199 7.60 -22.94 -7.11
CA LEU A 199 7.50 -24.26 -7.70
C LEU A 199 6.15 -24.92 -7.36
N ALA A 200 5.69 -24.79 -6.11
CA ALA A 200 4.39 -25.33 -5.69
C ALA A 200 3.24 -24.73 -6.51
N ALA A 201 3.29 -23.42 -6.79
CA ALA A 201 2.31 -22.77 -7.65
C ALA A 201 2.35 -23.29 -9.09
N LEU A 202 3.54 -23.47 -9.67
CA LEU A 202 3.69 -24.01 -11.04
C LEU A 202 3.22 -25.46 -11.14
N THR A 203 3.49 -26.29 -10.12
CA THR A 203 3.09 -27.71 -10.10
C THR A 203 1.62 -27.92 -9.74
N ALA A 204 0.93 -26.91 -9.20
CA ALA A 204 -0.51 -27.00 -8.94
C ALA A 204 -1.32 -27.13 -10.24
N ASP A 205 -0.78 -26.64 -11.37
CA ASP A 205 -1.33 -26.82 -12.71
C ASP A 205 -0.19 -27.07 -13.72
N GLU A 206 0.39 -28.27 -13.65
CA GLU A 206 1.50 -28.68 -14.53
C GLU A 206 1.13 -28.61 -16.02
N VAL A 207 -0.15 -28.78 -16.36
CA VAL A 207 -0.62 -28.71 -17.75
C VAL A 207 -0.45 -27.29 -18.28
N ARG A 208 -0.93 -26.30 -17.53
CA ARG A 208 -0.75 -24.88 -17.87
C ARG A 208 0.72 -24.46 -17.88
N HIS A 209 1.52 -24.96 -16.94
CA HIS A 209 2.89 -24.52 -16.73
C HIS A 209 3.96 -25.43 -17.36
N ARG A 210 3.57 -26.37 -18.22
CA ARG A 210 4.48 -27.35 -18.84
C ARG A 210 5.71 -26.72 -19.50
N SER A 211 5.51 -25.64 -20.27
CA SER A 211 6.59 -24.94 -20.96
C SER A 211 7.54 -24.25 -19.98
N THR A 212 7.00 -23.62 -18.92
CA THR A 212 7.80 -23.00 -17.85
C THR A 212 8.63 -24.06 -17.12
N LEU A 213 8.02 -25.18 -16.73
CA LEU A 213 8.71 -26.29 -16.08
C LEU A 213 9.78 -26.92 -16.98
N ALA A 214 9.56 -26.97 -18.30
CA ALA A 214 10.58 -27.39 -19.25
C ALA A 214 11.76 -26.41 -19.32
N ALA A 215 11.46 -25.11 -19.38
CA ALA A 215 12.49 -24.07 -19.41
C ALA A 215 13.33 -24.03 -18.13
N LEU A 216 12.72 -24.24 -16.95
CA LEU A 216 13.44 -24.39 -15.68
C LEU A 216 14.46 -25.53 -15.73
N ARG A 217 14.05 -26.71 -16.23
CA ARG A 217 14.95 -27.87 -16.39
C ARG A 217 16.10 -27.56 -17.34
N THR A 218 15.84 -26.90 -18.47
CA THR A 218 16.87 -26.48 -19.43
C THR A 218 17.86 -25.50 -18.80
N ALA A 219 17.39 -24.63 -17.90
CA ALA A 219 18.22 -23.71 -17.13
C ALA A 219 18.95 -24.37 -15.94
N GLY A 220 18.78 -25.68 -15.72
CA GLY A 220 19.40 -26.41 -14.62
C GLY A 220 18.73 -26.21 -13.26
N LEU A 221 17.54 -25.61 -13.21
CA LEU A 221 16.79 -25.35 -11.98
C LEU A 221 15.95 -26.57 -11.56
N PRO A 222 15.86 -26.88 -10.25
CA PRO A 222 15.16 -28.07 -9.77
C PRO A 222 13.64 -27.94 -9.89
N THR A 223 12.98 -28.84 -10.63
CA THR A 223 11.51 -28.81 -10.80
C THR A 223 10.77 -29.82 -9.91
N THR A 224 11.42 -30.32 -8.87
CA THR A 224 10.81 -31.21 -7.88
C THR A 224 10.96 -30.56 -6.52
N GLN A 225 9.88 -30.56 -5.73
CA GLN A 225 9.90 -30.09 -4.35
C GLN A 225 10.98 -30.86 -3.58
N ALA A 226 11.83 -30.15 -2.85
CA ALA A 226 12.76 -30.81 -1.95
C ALA A 226 11.95 -31.53 -0.86
N ALA A 227 12.17 -32.83 -0.69
CA ALA A 227 11.54 -33.57 0.40
C ALA A 227 11.88 -32.89 1.74
N PRO A 228 10.91 -32.71 2.66
CA PRO A 228 11.22 -32.17 3.98
C PRO A 228 12.29 -33.05 4.62
N PRO A 229 13.24 -32.47 5.39
CA PRO A 229 14.28 -33.26 6.04
C PRO A 229 13.62 -34.35 6.87
N ARG A 230 13.87 -35.62 6.51
CA ARG A 230 13.33 -36.76 7.25
C ARG A 230 13.82 -36.64 8.69
N SER A 231 12.91 -36.42 9.63
CA SER A 231 13.26 -36.36 11.04
C SER A 231 13.99 -37.64 11.41
N ARG A 232 15.21 -37.52 11.94
CA ARG A 232 16.05 -38.64 12.40
C ARG A 232 15.54 -39.27 13.70
N TRP A 233 14.23 -39.25 13.95
CA TRP A 233 13.61 -39.79 15.15
C TRP A 233 12.79 -41.02 14.80
N GLY A 234 13.49 -42.13 14.59
CA GLY A 234 12.88 -43.41 14.25
C GLY A 234 13.86 -44.57 14.37
N ARG A 235 14.54 -44.69 15.52
CA ARG A 235 15.10 -45.96 16.03
C ARG A 235 15.27 -45.87 17.55
N ARG A 236 14.26 -46.35 18.28
CA ARG A 236 14.44 -47.04 19.56
C ARG A 236 13.51 -48.24 19.56
#